data_AF-A0A131XSV4-F1
#
_entry.id   AF-A0A131XSV4-F1
#
_cell.length_a   1.000
_cell.length_b   1.000
_cell.length_c   1.000
_cell.angle_alpha   90.00
_cell.angle_beta   90.00
_cell.angle_gamma   90.00
#
_symmetry.space_group_name_H-M   'P 1'
#
loop_
_entity.id
_entity.type
_entity.pdbx_description
1 polymer ?
#
loop_
_entity_poly.entity_id
_entity_poly.type
_entity_poly.pdbx_seq_one_letter_code
_entity_poly.pdbx_strand_id
1 'polypeptide(L)'
;VLLTFALLMVFLSAACAVSSVVLLLGLWANNRTLLLPWLLSISLTTLLDVIVLFYLTAESEFNPFFAVLFVVDVFIAVLNVYCLLCVCSQ
;
A
#
# COMPACT_ATOMS: atom_id res chain seq x y z
N VAL A 1 19.58 -5.14 9.04
CA VAL A 1 18.33 -4.46 9.40
C VAL A 1 17.68 -3.85 8.16
N LEU A 2 18.34 -2.94 7.46
CA LEU A 2 17.83 -2.34 6.22
C LEU A 2 17.55 -3.38 5.10
N LEU A 3 18.45 -4.36 4.92
CA LEU A 3 18.22 -5.49 4.00
C LEU A 3 16.98 -6.32 4.37
N THR A 4 16.75 -6.51 5.67
CA THR A 4 15.60 -7.29 6.18
C THR A 4 14.28 -6.57 5.89
N PHE A 5 14.25 -5.24 6.09
CA PHE A 5 13.12 -4.40 5.70
C PHE A 5 12.90 -4.40 4.18
N ALA A 6 13.96 -4.29 3.38
CA ALA A 6 13.87 -4.31 1.93
C ALA A 6 13.29 -5.64 1.38
N LEU A 7 13.73 -6.79 1.92
CA LEU A 7 13.16 -8.10 1.55
C LEU A 7 11.67 -8.19 1.89
N LEU A 8 11.28 -7.66 3.05
CA LEU A 8 9.90 -7.67 3.50
C LEU A 8 9.02 -6.74 2.62
N MET A 9 9.55 -5.59 2.21
CA MET A 9 8.89 -4.68 1.26
C MET A 9 8.68 -5.32 -0.11
N VAL A 10 9.67 -6.05 -0.63
CA VAL A 10 9.56 -6.79 -1.90
C VAL A 10 8.50 -7.89 -1.81
N PHE A 11 8.46 -8.60 -0.69
CA PHE A 11 7.43 -9.62 -0.48
C PHE A 11 6.03 -8.99 -0.41
N LEU A 12 5.88 -7.88 0.31
CA LEU A 12 4.61 -7.17 0.43
C LEU A 12 4.15 -6.59 -0.91
N SER A 13 5.06 -6.01 -1.71
CA SER A 13 4.72 -5.48 -3.02
C SER A 13 4.28 -6.59 -3.99
N ALA A 14 4.89 -7.77 -3.92
CA ALA A 14 4.44 -8.95 -4.67
C ALA A 14 3.04 -9.39 -4.22
N ALA A 15 2.77 -9.44 -2.91
CA ALA A 15 1.43 -9.74 -2.39
C ALA A 15 0.40 -8.67 -2.78
N CYS A 16 0.81 -7.40 -2.86
CA CYS A 16 0.00 -6.29 -3.32
C CYS A 16 -0.37 -6.42 -4.81
N ALA A 17 0.59 -6.84 -5.64
CA ALA A 17 0.33 -7.13 -7.05
C ALA A 17 -0.66 -8.30 -7.21
N VAL A 18 -0.48 -9.39 -6.47
CA VAL A 18 -1.39 -10.54 -6.49
C VAL A 18 -2.79 -10.14 -6.01
N SER A 19 -2.90 -9.40 -4.91
CA SER A 19 -4.19 -8.92 -4.40
C SER A 19 -4.87 -7.94 -5.35
N SER A 20 -4.13 -7.19 -6.16
CA SER A 20 -4.69 -6.31 -7.21
C SER A 20 -5.39 -7.13 -8.30
N VAL A 21 -4.83 -8.30 -8.68
CA VAL A 21 -5.48 -9.22 -9.62
C VAL A 21 -6.74 -9.84 -9.00
N VAL A 22 -6.69 -10.19 -7.73
CA VAL A 22 -7.86 -10.71 -6.98
C VAL A 22 -8.97 -9.65 -6.88
N LEU A 23 -8.61 -8.38 -6.70
CA LEU A 23 -9.55 -7.26 -6.69
C LEU A 23 -10.25 -7.09 -8.04
N LEU A 24 -9.51 -7.20 -9.15
CA LEU A 24 -10.10 -7.19 -10.49
C LEU A 24 -11.09 -8.36 -10.65
N LEU A 25 -10.72 -9.58 -10.26
CA LEU A 25 -11.63 -10.73 -10.30
C LEU A 25 -12.86 -10.53 -9.40
N GLY A 26 -12.68 -9.94 -8.22
CA GLY A 26 -13.76 -9.60 -7.29
C GLY A 26 -14.75 -8.59 -7.86
N LEU A 27 -14.25 -7.61 -8.63
CA LEU A 27 -15.07 -6.63 -9.36
C LEU A 27 -15.93 -7.32 -10.43
N TRP A 28 -15.34 -8.22 -11.21
CA TRP A 28 -16.07 -9.01 -12.22
C TRP A 28 -17.12 -9.93 -11.59
N ALA A 29 -16.84 -10.50 -10.42
CA ALA A 29 -17.75 -11.37 -9.69
C ALA A 29 -18.77 -10.62 -8.80
N ASN A 30 -18.78 -9.28 -8.82
CA ASN A 30 -19.58 -8.39 -7.96
C ASN A 30 -19.55 -8.78 -6.46
N ASN A 31 -18.40 -9.29 -6.01
CA ASN A 31 -18.29 -9.92 -4.70
C ASN A 31 -17.40 -9.06 -3.78
N ARG A 32 -18.05 -8.29 -2.91
CA ARG A 32 -17.42 -7.22 -2.10
C ARG A 32 -16.33 -7.71 -1.14
N THR A 33 -16.36 -8.98 -0.75
CA THR A 33 -15.40 -9.56 0.21
C THR A 33 -13.99 -9.72 -0.37
N LEU A 34 -13.86 -9.81 -1.69
CA LEU A 34 -12.57 -9.92 -2.39
C LEU A 34 -11.80 -8.59 -2.50
N LEU A 35 -12.41 -7.48 -2.06
CA LEU A 35 -11.82 -6.13 -2.05
C LEU A 35 -10.97 -5.87 -0.79
N LEU A 36 -11.34 -6.50 0.34
CA LEU A 36 -10.65 -6.41 1.63
C LEU A 36 -9.15 -6.81 1.60
N PRO A 37 -8.73 -7.93 0.97
CA PRO A 37 -7.33 -8.35 1.02
C PRO A 37 -6.39 -7.33 0.37
N TRP A 38 -6.83 -6.63 -0.68
CA TRP A 38 -6.04 -5.60 -1.33
C TRP A 38 -5.91 -4.33 -0.47
N LEU A 39 -7.01 -3.90 0.15
CA LEU A 39 -7.01 -2.76 1.06
C LEU A 39 -6.05 -3.00 2.24
N LEU A 40 -6.11 -4.19 2.82
CA LEU A 40 -5.20 -4.62 3.89
C LEU A 40 -3.75 -4.64 3.42
N SER A 41 -3.48 -5.18 2.23
CA SER A 41 -2.13 -5.21 1.64
C SER A 41 -1.54 -3.80 1.50
N ILE A 42 -2.26 -2.88 0.85
CA ILE A 42 -1.80 -1.48 0.69
C ILE A 42 -1.56 -0.84 2.04
N SER A 43 -2.52 -0.96 2.99
CA SER A 43 -2.39 -0.35 4.31
C SER A 43 -1.17 -0.85 5.10
N LEU A 44 -0.81 -2.13 4.95
CA LEU A 44 0.32 -2.72 5.65
C LEU A 44 1.64 -2.32 4.97
N THR A 45 1.63 -2.09 3.65
CA THR A 45 2.79 -1.59 2.90
C THR A 45 3.11 -0.15 3.32
N THR A 46 2.10 0.73 3.35
CA THR A 46 2.27 2.14 3.72
C THR A 46 2.75 2.31 5.17
N LEU A 47 2.25 1.48 6.10
CA LEU A 47 2.68 1.50 7.50
C LEU A 47 4.16 1.12 7.63
N LEU A 48 4.62 0.16 6.83
CA LEU A 48 6.01 -0.24 6.79
C LEU A 48 6.92 0.85 6.21
N ASP A 49 6.48 1.53 5.16
CA ASP A 49 7.19 2.69 4.60
C ASP A 49 7.38 3.79 5.66
N VAL A 50 6.35 4.09 6.46
CA VAL A 50 6.48 5.07 7.57
C VAL A 50 7.54 4.63 8.58
N ILE A 51 7.55 3.35 8.97
CA ILE A 51 8.51 2.81 9.95
C ILE A 51 9.94 2.91 9.39
N VAL A 52 10.15 2.54 8.12
CA VAL A 52 11.46 2.64 7.45
C VAL A 52 11.90 4.10 7.33
N LEU A 53 10.98 5.01 7.02
CA LEU A 53 11.26 6.44 6.91
C LEU A 53 11.63 7.03 8.28
N PHE A 54 10.95 6.63 9.35
CA PHE A 54 11.30 7.02 10.72
C PHE A 54 12.68 6.49 11.13
N TYR A 55 12.99 5.23 10.76
CA TYR A 55 14.29 4.61 10.99
C TYR A 55 15.41 5.38 10.26
N LEU A 56 15.21 5.70 8.98
CA LEU A 56 16.16 6.50 8.18
C LEU A 56 16.33 7.93 8.71
N THR A 57 15.25 8.52 9.23
CA THR A 57 15.29 9.85 9.85
C THR A 57 16.11 9.86 11.14
N ALA A 58 15.97 8.81 11.96
CA ALA A 58 16.73 8.65 13.19
C ALA A 58 18.23 8.42 12.93
N GLU A 59 18.58 7.79 11.80
CA GLU A 59 19.97 7.51 11.39
C GLU A 59 20.61 8.65 10.57
N SER A 60 19.99 9.84 10.52
CA SER A 60 20.54 11.14 10.08
C SER A 60 20.54 11.52 8.58
N GLU A 61 19.86 10.77 7.70
CA GLU A 61 19.71 11.16 6.27
C GLU A 61 18.26 11.41 5.87
N PHE A 62 17.67 12.50 6.39
CA PHE A 62 16.35 12.95 5.97
C PHE A 62 16.40 13.48 4.53
N ASN A 63 16.00 12.65 3.55
CA ASN A 63 15.90 13.08 2.15
C ASN A 63 14.47 13.57 1.85
N PRO A 64 14.30 14.84 1.42
CA PRO A 64 12.97 15.41 1.14
C PRO A 64 12.23 14.66 0.01
N PHE A 65 12.97 13.96 -0.85
CA PHE A 65 12.40 13.10 -1.88
C PHE A 65 11.53 11.98 -1.29
N PHE A 66 11.93 11.34 -0.19
CA PHE A 66 11.13 10.30 0.46
C PHE A 66 9.84 10.86 1.08
N ALA A 67 9.88 12.08 1.62
CA ALA A 67 8.69 12.73 2.15
C ALA A 67 7.64 13.00 1.05
N VAL A 68 8.07 13.45 -0.12
CA VAL A 68 7.18 13.65 -1.27
C VAL A 68 6.57 12.33 -1.74
N LEU A 69 7.40 11.27 -1.86
CA LEU A 69 6.92 9.94 -2.22
C LEU A 69 5.87 9.43 -1.23
N PHE A 70 6.09 9.62 0.07
CA PHE A 70 5.14 9.22 1.11
C PHE A 70 3.79 9.94 0.98
N VAL A 71 3.79 11.26 0.75
CA VAL A 71 2.55 12.02 0.58
C VAL A 71 1.78 11.56 -0.66
N VAL A 72 2.48 11.32 -1.77
CA VAL A 72 1.88 10.83 -3.02
C VAL A 72 1.28 9.44 -2.82
N ASP A 73 1.99 8.56 -2.13
CA ASP A 73 1.52 7.20 -1.85
C ASP A 73 0.24 7.19 -0.99
N VAL A 74 0.20 7.99 0.08
CA VAL A 74 -1.00 8.17 0.92
C VAL A 74 -2.16 8.74 0.10
N PHE A 75 -1.90 9.70 -0.79
CA PHE A 75 -2.93 10.29 -1.64
C PHE A 75 -3.52 9.27 -2.61
N ILE A 76 -2.66 8.46 -3.26
CA ILE A 76 -3.08 7.37 -4.15
C ILE A 76 -3.89 6.33 -3.37
N ALA A 77 -3.46 5.96 -2.15
CA ALA A 77 -4.18 5.02 -1.31
C ALA A 77 -5.60 5.51 -0.98
N VAL A 78 -5.77 6.77 -0.58
CA VAL A 78 -7.10 7.36 -0.28
C VAL A 78 -7.98 7.41 -1.53
N LEU A 79 -7.43 7.81 -2.68
CA LEU A 79 -8.15 7.78 -3.97
C LEU A 79 -8.64 6.36 -4.30
N ASN A 80 -7.77 5.38 -4.11
CA ASN A 80 -8.08 3.97 -4.33
C ASN A 80 -9.22 3.47 -3.42
N VAL A 81 -9.20 3.81 -2.12
CA VAL A 81 -10.31 3.50 -1.20
C VAL A 81 -11.60 4.19 -1.65
N TYR A 82 -11.52 5.45 -2.06
CA TYR A 82 -12.67 6.23 -2.51
C TYR A 82 -13.30 5.62 -3.77
N CYS A 83 -12.49 5.28 -4.78
CA CYS A 83 -12.96 4.61 -5.99
C CYS A 83 -13.66 3.27 -5.67
N LEU A 84 -13.12 2.47 -4.74
CA LEU A 84 -13.75 1.24 -4.29
C LEU A 84 -15.08 1.48 -3.55
N LEU A 85 -15.15 2.51 -2.71
CA LEU A 85 -16.40 2.91 -2.05
C LEU A 85 -17.46 3.35 -3.06
N CYS A 86 -17.07 4.11 -4.10
CA CYS A 86 -17.98 4.51 -5.17
C CYS A 86 -18.53 3.29 -5.94
N VAL A 87 -17.67 2.34 -6.32
CA VAL A 87 -18.09 1.10 -6.98
C VAL A 87 -19.00 0.28 -6.07
N CYS A 88 -18.73 0.23 -4.76
CA CYS A 88 -19.60 -0.46 -3.81
C CYS A 88 -20.91 0.28 -3.53
N SER A 89 -21.00 1.59 -3.78
CA SER A 89 -22.25 2.33 -3.58
C SER A 89 -23.15 2.32 -4.82
N GLN A 90 -22.61 1.95 -5.98
CA GLN A 90 -23.34 1.80 -7.24
C GLN A 90 -24.06 0.44 -7.31
#